data_AF-A0AA36H9I0-F1
#
_entry.id   AF-A0AA36H9I0-F1
#
_cell.length_a   1.000
_cell.length_b   1.000
_cell.length_c   1.000
_cell.angle_alpha   90.00
_cell.angle_beta   90.00
_cell.angle_gamma   90.00
#
_symmetry.space_group_name_H-M   'P 1'
#
loop_
_entity.id
_entity.type
_entity.pdbx_description
1 polymer ?
#
loop_
_entity_poly.entity_id
_entity_poly.type
_entity_poly.pdbx_seq_one_letter_code
_entity_poly.pdbx_strand_id
1 'polypeptide(L)'
;MLPSVDAALAVGYRLLRPGSNLMRPSLDGLLRYNGPSHHNLRRKNVFIATKLYPSGSDNFFVESDDKIKDFLNNLRTDYMDMLLIYFPKTKETELDSPNNAIHRRIPT
;
A
#
# COMPACT_ATOMS: atom_id res chain seq x y z
N MET A 1 11.45 -11.69 -9.44
CA MET A 1 11.59 -10.66 -8.40
C MET A 1 12.13 -9.41 -9.05
N LEU A 2 11.67 -8.20 -8.71
CA LEU A 2 12.35 -6.99 -9.16
C LEU A 2 13.78 -7.02 -8.59
N PRO A 3 14.84 -6.97 -9.42
CA PRO A 3 16.23 -7.08 -8.95
C PRO A 3 16.57 -6.10 -7.82
N SER A 4 15.94 -4.92 -7.83
CA SER A 4 16.11 -3.90 -6.81
C SER A 4 15.60 -4.30 -5.43
N VAL A 5 14.48 -5.01 -5.33
CA VAL A 5 13.93 -5.40 -4.03
C VAL A 5 14.72 -6.57 -3.44
N ASP A 6 15.21 -7.48 -4.30
CA ASP A 6 16.08 -8.57 -3.85
C ASP A 6 17.39 -8.04 -3.27
N ALA A 7 18.06 -7.16 -4.02
CA ALA A 7 19.28 -6.50 -3.56
C ALA A 7 19.05 -5.71 -2.27
N ALA A 8 17.92 -5.00 -2.14
CA ALA A 8 17.57 -4.28 -0.92
C ALA A 8 17.44 -5.25 0.28
N LEU A 9 16.73 -6.38 0.12
CA LEU A 9 16.63 -7.38 1.18
C LEU A 9 18.00 -8.00 1.53
N ALA A 10 18.84 -8.27 0.51
CA ALA A 10 20.19 -8.82 0.68
C ALA A 10 21.09 -7.90 1.51
N VAL A 11 21.02 -6.58 1.30
CA VAL A 11 21.83 -5.59 2.04
C VAL A 11 21.19 -5.12 3.35
N GLY A 12 20.06 -5.71 3.75
CA GLY A 12 19.48 -5.52 5.08
C GLY A 12 18.25 -4.62 5.16
N TYR A 13 17.73 -4.07 4.06
CA TYR A 13 16.47 -3.33 4.11
C TYR A 13 15.33 -4.22 4.57
N ARG A 14 14.49 -3.71 5.46
CA ARG A 14 13.29 -4.38 5.94
C ARG A 14 12.02 -3.56 5.73
N LEU A 15 12.11 -2.27 5.38
CA LEU A 15 10.95 -1.47 5.02
C LEU A 15 10.73 -1.52 3.51
N LEU A 16 9.55 -1.96 3.10
CA LEU A 16 9.11 -2.00 1.72
C LEU A 16 7.91 -1.09 1.54
N ARG A 17 8.02 -0.17 0.57
CA ARG A 17 6.94 0.74 0.20
C ARG A 17 6.59 0.56 -1.27
N PRO A 18 5.67 -0.36 -1.62
CA PRO A 18 5.22 -0.49 -3.00
C PRO A 18 4.52 0.80 -3.46
N GLY A 19 4.88 1.29 -4.64
CA GLY A 19 4.13 2.35 -5.32
C GLY A 19 2.86 1.77 -5.96
N SER A 20 1.83 2.60 -6.18
CA SER A 20 0.55 2.17 -6.78
C SER A 20 0.68 1.44 -8.12
N ASN A 21 1.68 1.81 -8.93
CA ASN A 21 1.95 1.17 -10.23
C ASN A 21 2.76 -0.14 -10.09
N LEU A 22 3.47 -0.30 -8.98
CA LEU A 22 4.24 -1.52 -8.65
C LEU A 22 3.36 -2.66 -8.15
N MET A 23 2.10 -2.36 -7.81
CA MET A 23 1.13 -3.32 -7.30
C MET A 23 0.50 -4.21 -8.37
N ARG A 24 0.65 -3.86 -9.66
CA ARG A 24 -0.07 -4.54 -10.74
C ARG A 24 0.63 -5.79 -11.31
N PRO A 25 1.97 -5.84 -11.53
CA PRO A 25 2.56 -7.07 -12.09
C PRO A 25 3.54 -7.84 -11.20
N SER A 26 4.06 -7.35 -10.05
CA SER A 26 5.17 -8.10 -9.41
C SER A 26 5.45 -7.87 -7.92
N LEU A 27 4.44 -7.95 -7.04
CA LEU A 27 4.69 -8.44 -5.67
C LEU A 27 4.33 -9.93 -5.48
N ASP A 28 3.62 -10.52 -6.45
CA ASP A 28 3.33 -11.95 -6.54
C ASP A 28 4.58 -12.84 -6.37
N GLY A 29 5.74 -12.36 -6.84
CA GLY A 29 7.02 -13.06 -6.71
C GLY A 29 7.87 -12.67 -5.50
N LEU A 30 7.52 -11.58 -4.78
CA LEU A 30 8.33 -11.08 -3.66
C LEU A 30 8.21 -11.98 -2.43
N LEU A 31 7.07 -12.63 -2.19
CA LEU A 31 6.93 -13.51 -1.03
C LEU A 31 6.96 -15.00 -1.41
N ARG A 32 6.69 -15.35 -2.68
CA ARG A 32 6.59 -16.76 -3.13
C ARG A 32 7.85 -17.36 -3.77
N TYR A 33 8.63 -16.61 -4.55
CA TYR A 33 9.67 -17.23 -5.40
C TYR A 33 11.10 -17.00 -4.89
N ASN A 34 11.44 -15.80 -4.41
CA ASN A 34 12.76 -15.44 -3.86
C ASN A 34 12.62 -14.51 -2.65
N GLY A 35 11.59 -14.71 -1.85
CA GLY A 35 11.19 -13.74 -0.84
C GLY A 35 12.05 -13.68 0.40
N PRO A 36 11.52 -13.13 1.51
CA PRO A 36 12.10 -13.23 2.82
C PRO A 36 12.81 -14.57 3.05
N SER A 37 12.17 -15.69 2.71
CA SER A 37 12.72 -17.05 2.75
C SER A 37 14.05 -17.28 2.01
N HIS A 38 14.29 -16.67 0.85
CA HIS A 38 15.60 -16.70 0.16
C HIS A 38 16.71 -16.01 0.99
N HIS A 39 16.33 -14.99 1.76
CA HIS A 39 17.17 -14.30 2.74
C HIS A 39 16.93 -14.83 4.18
N ASN A 40 16.28 -15.98 4.34
CA ASN A 40 15.85 -16.59 5.61
C ASN A 40 15.04 -15.66 6.56
N LEU A 41 14.30 -14.73 6.00
CA LEU A 41 13.36 -13.83 6.65
C LEU A 41 11.94 -14.41 6.63
N ARG A 42 11.12 -14.00 7.59
CA ARG A 42 9.68 -14.29 7.69
C ARG A 42 8.88 -13.01 7.43
N ARG A 43 7.56 -13.12 7.25
CA ARG A 43 6.67 -11.94 7.06
C ARG A 43 6.88 -10.86 8.13
N LYS A 44 7.02 -11.26 9.40
CA LYS A 44 7.26 -10.36 10.54
C LYS A 44 8.62 -9.63 10.53
N ASN A 45 9.55 -10.07 9.69
CA ASN A 45 10.86 -9.42 9.56
C ASN A 45 10.84 -8.26 8.56
N VAL A 46 9.73 -8.06 7.85
CA VAL A 46 9.59 -7.04 6.83
C VAL A 46 8.44 -6.12 7.24
N PHE A 47 8.61 -4.82 7.03
CA PHE A 47 7.63 -3.78 7.28
C PHE A 47 7.05 -3.29 5.94
N ILE A 48 5.78 -3.55 5.70
CA ILE A 48 5.08 -3.14 4.48
C ILE A 48 4.27 -1.88 4.78
N ALA A 49 4.63 -0.78 4.10
CA ALA A 49 3.93 0.49 4.18
C ALA A 49 3.30 0.82 2.83
N THR A 50 2.00 1.16 2.79
CA THR A 50 1.34 1.64 1.58
C THR A 50 0.54 2.91 1.81
N LYS A 51 0.02 3.47 0.73
CA LYS A 51 -0.72 4.72 0.70
C LYS A 51 -2.07 4.51 0.03
N LEU A 52 -3.13 4.99 0.67
CA LEU A 52 -4.48 5.03 0.15
C LEU A 52 -4.83 6.45 -0.29
N TYR A 53 -5.35 6.59 -1.51
CA TYR A 53 -6.03 7.81 -1.94
C TYR A 53 -7.54 7.62 -1.73
N PRO A 54 -8.16 8.38 -0.80
CA PRO A 54 -9.60 8.31 -0.59
C PRO A 54 -10.37 8.72 -1.84
N SER A 55 -11.52 8.09 -2.04
CA SER A 55 -12.50 8.53 -3.03
C SER A 55 -13.32 9.68 -2.48
N GLY A 56 -13.79 10.57 -3.35
CA GLY A 56 -14.77 11.60 -3.02
C GLY A 56 -16.22 11.15 -3.12
N SER A 57 -16.49 9.87 -3.40
CA SER A 57 -17.84 9.32 -3.45
C SER A 57 -18.48 9.17 -2.06
N ASP A 58 -19.81 9.11 -2.03
CA ASP A 58 -20.55 8.81 -0.78
C ASP A 58 -20.27 7.38 -0.26
N ASN A 59 -19.76 6.49 -1.11
CA ASN A 59 -19.39 5.12 -0.78
C ASN A 59 -17.90 4.97 -0.40
N PHE A 60 -17.22 6.06 -0.03
CA PHE A 60 -15.76 6.05 0.19
C PHE A 60 -15.29 4.98 1.19
N PHE A 61 -16.10 4.60 2.18
CA PHE A 61 -15.77 3.53 3.12
C PHE A 61 -15.64 2.18 2.43
N VAL A 62 -16.63 1.79 1.61
CA VAL A 62 -16.65 0.52 0.86
C VAL A 62 -15.50 0.51 -0.14
N GLU A 63 -15.32 1.59 -0.90
CA GLU A 63 -14.24 1.68 -1.88
C GLU A 63 -12.84 1.65 -1.24
N SER A 64 -12.71 2.16 -0.01
CA SER A 64 -11.46 2.10 0.74
C SER A 64 -11.18 0.68 1.23
N ASP A 65 -12.20 -0.02 1.72
CA ASP A 65 -12.11 -1.42 2.13
C ASP A 65 -11.74 -2.34 0.96
N ASP A 66 -12.39 -2.16 -0.19
CA ASP A 66 -12.07 -2.91 -1.41
C ASP A 66 -10.63 -2.67 -1.87
N LYS A 67 -10.14 -1.42 -1.83
CA LYS A 67 -8.73 -1.10 -2.12
C LYS A 67 -7.77 -1.76 -1.13
N ILE A 68 -8.13 -1.83 0.15
CA ILE A 68 -7.30 -2.50 1.16
C ILE A 68 -7.26 -4.01 0.88
N LYS A 69 -8.40 -4.63 0.58
CA LYS A 69 -8.47 -6.05 0.17
C LYS A 69 -7.64 -6.31 -1.08
N ASP A 70 -7.73 -5.44 -2.08
CA ASP A 70 -6.88 -5.51 -3.28
C ASP A 70 -5.40 -5.41 -2.93
N PHE A 71 -5.02 -4.51 -2.01
CA PHE A 71 -3.65 -4.44 -1.54
C PHE A 71 -3.22 -5.76 -0.89
N LEU A 72 -3.97 -6.28 0.07
CA LEU A 72 -3.65 -7.53 0.76
C LEU A 72 -3.56 -8.72 -0.21
N ASN A 73 -4.50 -8.81 -1.16
CA ASN A 73 -4.52 -9.85 -2.20
C ASN A 73 -3.30 -9.76 -3.11
N ASN A 74 -2.96 -8.57 -3.61
CA ASN A 74 -1.79 -8.34 -4.47
C ASN A 74 -0.46 -8.57 -3.72
N LEU A 75 -0.43 -8.28 -2.43
CA LEU A 75 0.71 -8.50 -1.55
C LEU A 75 0.78 -9.95 -1.02
N ARG A 76 -0.31 -10.72 -1.15
CA ARG A 76 -0.50 -12.08 -0.59
C ARG A 76 -0.14 -12.18 0.89
N THR A 77 -0.64 -11.23 1.67
CA THR A 77 -0.43 -11.13 3.12
C THR A 77 -1.75 -10.80 3.78
N ASP A 78 -1.95 -11.27 5.00
CA ASP A 78 -3.19 -11.01 5.76
C ASP A 78 -3.19 -9.61 6.41
N TYR A 79 -2.03 -8.96 6.46
CA TYR A 79 -1.88 -7.61 7.01
C TYR A 79 -0.76 -6.79 6.34
N MET A 80 -0.87 -5.48 6.48
CA MET A 80 0.17 -4.48 6.23
C MET A 80 0.58 -3.85 7.55
N ASP A 81 1.84 -3.43 7.66
CA ASP A 81 2.36 -2.85 8.89
C ASP A 81 1.96 -1.38 9.04
N MET A 82 1.74 -0.68 7.92
CA MET A 82 1.26 0.71 7.92
C MET A 82 0.45 1.05 6.68
N LEU A 83 -0.71 1.68 6.90
CA LEU A 83 -1.52 2.32 5.86
C LEU A 83 -1.58 3.82 6.13
N LEU A 84 -1.16 4.62 5.15
CA LEU A 84 -1.24 6.08 5.22
C LEU A 84 -2.32 6.60 4.28
N ILE A 85 -3.13 7.55 4.74
CA ILE A 85 -3.88 8.41 3.81
C ILE A 85 -2.85 9.26 3.06
N TYR A 86 -2.79 9.14 1.74
CA TYR A 86 -1.70 9.73 0.96
C TYR A 86 -1.71 11.26 1.02
N PHE A 87 -2.89 11.86 0.89
CA PHE A 87 -3.03 13.29 0.81
C PHE A 87 -4.36 13.71 1.47
N PRO A 88 -4.42 14.89 2.11
CA PRO A 88 -5.65 15.41 2.69
C PRO A 88 -6.59 15.98 1.61
N LYS A 89 -6.85 15.19 0.56
CA LYS A 89 -7.81 15.42 -0.52
C LYS A 89 -8.29 14.07 -1.07
N THR A 90 -9.38 14.09 -1.82
CA THR A 90 -9.84 12.90 -2.53
C THR A 90 -9.11 12.76 -3.86
N LYS A 91 -9.12 11.57 -4.45
CA LYS A 91 -8.40 11.35 -5.71
C LYS A 91 -8.94 12.25 -6.83
N GLU A 92 -10.22 12.58 -6.79
CA GLU A 92 -10.98 13.29 -7.81
C GLU A 92 -10.91 14.82 -7.69
N THR A 93 -10.56 15.37 -6.52
CA THR A 93 -10.54 16.82 -6.32
C THR A 93 -9.22 17.46 -6.71
N GLU A 94 -9.28 18.69 -7.21
CA GLU A 94 -8.10 19.53 -7.43
C GLU A 94 -7.43 19.92 -6.10
N LEU A 95 -6.16 20.31 -6.15
CA LEU A 95 -5.35 20.61 -4.96
C LEU A 95 -5.93 21.78 -4.13
N ASP A 96 -6.42 22.81 -4.80
CA ASP A 96 -6.96 24.05 -4.24
C ASP A 96 -8.49 24.03 -4.12
N SER A 97 -9.13 22.89 -4.39
CA SER A 97 -10.59 22.77 -4.28
C SER A 97 -11.07 23.09 -2.86
N PRO A 98 -12.07 23.99 -2.69
CA PRO A 98 -12.65 24.28 -1.38
C PRO A 98 -13.30 23.05 -0.74
N ASN A 99 -13.73 22.07 -1.55
CA ASN A 99 -14.34 20.82 -1.10
C ASN A 99 -13.36 19.94 -0.31
N ASN A 100 -12.04 20.13 -0.49
CA ASN A 100 -11.04 19.40 0.31
C ASN A 100 -11.21 19.63 1.81
N ALA A 101 -11.71 20.81 2.22
CA ALA A 101 -12.00 21.08 3.62
C ALA A 101 -13.15 20.22 4.16
N ILE A 102 -14.13 19.86 3.32
CA ILE A 102 -15.27 19.01 3.69
C ILE A 102 -14.78 17.57 3.91
N HIS A 103 -13.99 17.05 2.97
CA HIS A 103 -13.45 15.68 3.03
C HIS A 103 -12.45 15.43 4.18
N ARG A 104 -11.96 16.47 4.84
CA ARG A 104 -11.07 16.37 6.02
C ARG A 104 -11.83 16.27 7.35
N ARG A 105 -13.14 16.53 7.36
CA ARG A 105 -13.93 16.52 8.58
C ARG A 105 -14.16 15.09 9.03
N ILE A 106 -14.04 14.86 10.33
CA ILE A 106 -14.44 13.60 10.96
C ILE A 106 -15.97 13.59 10.99
N PRO A 107 -16.65 12.52 10.53
CA PRO A 107 -18.10 12.40 10.68
C PRO A 107 -18.46 12.50 12.17
N THR A 108 -19.31 13.48 12.52
CA THR A 108 -19.94 13.60 13.84
C THR A 108 -21.15 12.70 13.94
#